data_AF-A0ABD0ZAG2-F1
#
_entry.id   AF-A0ABD0ZAG2-F1
#
_cell.length_a   1.000
_cell.length_b   1.000
_cell.length_c   1.000
_cell.angle_alpha   90.00
_cell.angle_beta   90.00
_cell.angle_gamma   90.00
#
_symmetry.space_group_name_H-M   'P 1'
#
loop_
_entity.id
_entity.type
_entity.pdbx_description
1 polymer ?
#
loop_
_entity_poly.entity_id
_entity_poly.type
_entity_poly.pdbx_seq_one_letter_code
_entity_poly.pdbx_strand_id
1 'polypeptide(L)'
;MDQKQIPEENWVSLKYHGLQSEFCSRYLNGLMANRNSSIDFNMSPEVYITSLCCGGNSETKHSSKRVLTSIPLDERVQKLLCQGPPLFQYSVLKHYAPELSDGDFLRVVQQYAWLVQGLWTPKTRLLKLDGPVEASRDYVLMLFSKGSTIKYSEVEATGRLEDKIETMLTVFAKERPLLCDWKFKEPTDVSFIKSYPEIAKEQAAFWKAMDEKLTSKITQGGGGRSRVDNLRNVACKNPSVIVNFEILEM
;
A
#
# COMPACT_ATOMS: atom_id res chain seq x y z
N MET A 1 -36.98 3.49 -1.00
CA MET A 1 -36.53 2.18 -1.52
C MET A 1 -37.12 2.04 -2.90
N ASP A 2 -36.41 2.47 -3.93
CA ASP A 2 -36.89 2.39 -5.31
C ASP A 2 -36.45 1.04 -5.89
N GLN A 3 -37.34 0.05 -5.85
CA GLN A 3 -37.16 -1.20 -6.58
C GLN A 3 -37.35 -0.90 -8.08
N LYS A 4 -36.26 -0.96 -8.85
CA LYS A 4 -36.31 -0.97 -10.31
C LYS A 4 -37.14 -2.18 -10.76
N GLN A 5 -38.21 -1.90 -11.49
CA GLN A 5 -39.07 -2.91 -12.10
C GLN A 5 -38.29 -3.66 -13.18
N ILE A 6 -38.12 -4.97 -12.99
CA ILE A 6 -37.54 -5.87 -14.01
C ILE A 6 -38.58 -5.95 -15.14
N PRO A 7 -38.20 -5.73 -16.42
CA PRO A 7 -39.15 -5.83 -17.52
C PRO A 7 -39.76 -7.24 -17.55
N GLU A 8 -41.08 -7.29 -17.70
CA GLU A 8 -41.85 -8.54 -17.79
C GLU A 8 -41.41 -9.29 -19.06
N GLU A 9 -40.67 -10.39 -18.90
CA GLU A 9 -40.31 -11.26 -20.03
C GLU A 9 -41.56 -12.01 -20.52
N ASN A 10 -41.86 -11.84 -21.81
CA ASN A 10 -42.98 -12.54 -22.44
C ASN A 10 -42.67 -14.04 -22.59
N TRP A 11 -43.47 -14.87 -21.95
CA TRP A 11 -43.36 -16.32 -22.07
C TRP A 11 -43.65 -16.79 -23.51
N VAL A 12 -42.67 -17.45 -24.12
CA VAL A 12 -42.84 -18.08 -25.42
C VAL A 12 -43.22 -19.55 -25.20
N SER A 13 -44.42 -19.92 -25.65
CA SER A 13 -44.84 -21.33 -25.63
C SER A 13 -44.02 -22.13 -26.65
N LEU A 14 -43.32 -23.16 -26.19
CA LEU A 14 -42.54 -24.06 -27.04
C LEU A 14 -43.19 -25.43 -27.10
N LYS A 15 -43.20 -26.03 -28.30
CA LYS A 15 -43.65 -27.40 -28.50
C LYS A 15 -42.51 -28.37 -28.18
N TYR A 16 -42.72 -29.23 -27.20
CA TYR A 16 -41.73 -30.25 -26.85
C TYR A 16 -41.71 -31.38 -27.89
N HIS A 17 -40.52 -31.73 -28.36
CA HIS A 17 -40.26 -32.85 -29.23
C HIS A 17 -39.24 -33.77 -28.57
N GLY A 18 -39.61 -35.04 -28.35
CA GLY A 18 -38.75 -36.04 -27.73
C GLY A 18 -37.70 -36.62 -28.69
N LEU A 19 -36.76 -37.40 -28.14
CA LEU A 19 -35.58 -37.92 -28.86
C LEU A 19 -35.89 -38.72 -30.14
N GLN A 20 -37.05 -39.36 -30.22
CA GLN A 20 -37.48 -40.16 -31.36
C GLN A 20 -38.14 -39.33 -32.48
N SER A 21 -38.22 -38.01 -32.30
CA SER A 21 -38.85 -37.13 -33.28
C SER A 21 -37.92 -36.80 -34.43
N GLU A 22 -38.48 -36.68 -35.64
CA GLU A 22 -37.74 -36.23 -36.83
C GLU A 22 -37.06 -34.86 -36.65
N PHE A 23 -37.63 -34.00 -35.79
CA PHE A 23 -37.07 -32.70 -35.45
C PHE A 23 -35.73 -32.81 -34.73
N CYS A 24 -35.54 -33.82 -33.88
CA CYS A 24 -34.25 -34.08 -33.24
C CYS A 24 -33.19 -34.49 -34.26
N SER A 25 -33.55 -35.34 -35.22
CA SER A 25 -32.62 -35.77 -36.28
C SER A 25 -32.21 -34.59 -37.17
N ARG A 26 -33.16 -33.72 -37.53
CA ARG A 26 -32.86 -32.50 -38.30
C ARG A 26 -31.99 -31.51 -37.52
N TYR A 27 -32.27 -31.30 -36.23
CA TYR A 27 -31.46 -30.43 -35.38
C TYR A 27 -30.02 -30.94 -35.23
N LEU A 28 -29.84 -32.25 -34.98
CA LEU A 28 -28.52 -32.87 -34.88
C LEU A 28 -27.73 -32.75 -36.19
N ASN A 29 -28.38 -32.96 -37.34
CA ASN A 29 -27.74 -32.74 -38.64
C ASN A 29 -27.31 -31.28 -38.83
N GLY A 30 -28.04 -30.31 -38.26
CA GLY A 30 -27.65 -28.90 -38.27
C GLY A 30 -26.49 -28.54 -37.34
N LEU A 31 -26.19 -29.37 -36.34
CA LEU A 31 -25.02 -29.20 -35.47
C LEU A 31 -23.73 -29.77 -36.08
N MET A 32 -23.83 -30.53 -37.17
CA MET A 32 -22.66 -31.07 -37.86
C MET A 32 -22.05 -30.01 -38.77
N ALA A 33 -20.75 -29.73 -38.58
CA ALA A 33 -20.00 -28.86 -39.47
C ALA A 33 -19.53 -29.65 -40.71
N ASN A 34 -19.45 -28.98 -41.86
CA ASN A 34 -18.92 -29.59 -43.09
C ASN A 34 -17.43 -29.95 -42.89
N ARG A 35 -16.98 -31.09 -43.43
CA ARG A 35 -15.59 -31.59 -43.28
C ARG A 35 -14.52 -30.59 -43.76
N ASN A 36 -14.92 -29.66 -44.64
CA ASN A 36 -14.04 -28.63 -45.19
C ASN A 36 -14.04 -27.31 -44.38
N SER A 37 -14.76 -27.26 -43.26
CA SER A 37 -14.70 -26.12 -42.34
C SER A 37 -13.51 -26.31 -41.39
N SER A 38 -12.41 -25.60 -41.66
CA SER A 38 -11.30 -25.53 -40.72
C SER A 38 -11.58 -24.42 -39.70
N ILE A 39 -11.54 -24.76 -38.41
CA ILE A 39 -11.47 -23.74 -37.37
C ILE A 39 -10.03 -23.23 -37.36
N ASP A 40 -9.88 -21.91 -37.53
CA ASP A 40 -8.57 -21.27 -37.54
C ASP A 40 -8.02 -21.14 -36.12
N PHE A 41 -7.02 -21.97 -35.81
CA PHE A 41 -6.25 -21.92 -34.56
C PHE A 41 -4.83 -21.35 -34.79
N ASN A 42 -4.65 -20.43 -35.73
CA ASN A 42 -3.35 -19.85 -36.06
C ASN A 42 -2.87 -18.75 -35.09
N MET A 43 -3.54 -18.55 -33.96
CA MET A 43 -3.08 -17.57 -32.97
C MET A 43 -1.81 -18.06 -32.27
N SER A 44 -0.85 -17.15 -32.10
CA SER A 44 0.29 -17.43 -31.22
C SER A 44 -0.18 -17.50 -29.76
N PRO A 45 0.53 -18.24 -28.89
CA PRO A 45 0.19 -18.33 -27.47
C PRO A 45 0.03 -16.96 -26.80
N GLU A 46 0.86 -15.99 -27.17
CA GLU A 46 0.85 -14.64 -26.60
C GLU A 46 -0.42 -13.85 -27.00
N VAL A 47 -0.82 -13.96 -28.27
CA VAL A 47 -2.03 -13.32 -28.80
C VAL A 47 -3.28 -13.95 -28.21
N TYR A 48 -3.30 -15.29 -28.10
CA TYR A 48 -4.41 -16.02 -27.51
C TYR A 48 -4.65 -15.64 -26.04
N ILE A 49 -3.58 -15.63 -25.23
CA ILE A 49 -3.67 -15.24 -23.81
C ILE A 49 -4.11 -13.78 -23.68
N THR A 50 -3.62 -12.88 -24.54
CA THR A 50 -4.04 -11.48 -24.52
C THR A 50 -5.52 -11.30 -24.85
N SER A 51 -6.06 -12.11 -25.76
CA SER A 51 -7.49 -12.10 -26.11
C SER A 51 -8.40 -12.68 -25.01
N LEU A 52 -7.96 -13.72 -24.30
CA LEU A 52 -8.70 -14.27 -23.17
C LEU A 52 -8.67 -13.32 -21.97
N CYS A 53 -7.52 -12.72 -21.74
CA CYS A 53 -7.30 -11.72 -20.73
C CYS A 53 -7.47 -10.33 -21.33
N CYS A 54 -8.66 -10.05 -21.90
CA CYS A 54 -9.09 -8.68 -22.12
C CYS A 54 -8.92 -7.95 -20.78
N GLY A 55 -7.89 -7.10 -20.70
CA GLY A 55 -7.66 -6.24 -19.56
C GLY A 55 -8.87 -5.33 -19.48
N GLY A 56 -9.89 -5.76 -18.74
CA GLY A 56 -11.03 -4.94 -18.46
C GLY A 56 -10.49 -3.62 -17.94
N ASN A 57 -10.80 -2.55 -18.65
CA ASN A 57 -10.72 -1.19 -18.15
C ASN A 57 -11.73 -1.02 -17.00
N SER A 58 -11.72 -1.92 -16.02
CA SER A 58 -12.10 -1.49 -14.69
C SER A 58 -11.03 -0.49 -14.33
N GLU A 59 -11.45 0.75 -14.10
CA GLU A 59 -10.66 1.80 -13.48
C GLU A 59 -10.31 1.41 -12.03
N THR A 60 -9.66 0.26 -11.88
CA THR A 60 -8.95 -0.07 -10.66
C THR A 60 -7.77 0.88 -10.66
N LYS A 61 -7.70 1.73 -9.63
CA LYS A 61 -6.63 2.70 -9.36
C LYS A 61 -5.23 2.08 -9.24
N HIS A 62 -5.08 0.80 -9.54
CA HIS A 62 -3.83 0.10 -9.70
C HIS A 62 -3.39 0.18 -11.17
N SER A 63 -2.45 1.08 -11.46
CA SER A 63 -1.81 1.11 -12.77
C SER A 63 -1.23 -0.28 -13.08
N SER A 64 -1.84 -0.97 -14.06
CA SER A 64 -1.38 -2.26 -14.52
C SER A 64 0.10 -2.17 -14.91
N LYS A 65 0.92 -3.19 -14.59
CA LYS A 65 2.37 -3.20 -14.88
C LYS A 65 2.67 -2.79 -16.32
N ARG A 66 1.81 -3.19 -17.28
CA ARG A 66 1.89 -2.84 -18.70
C ARG A 66 1.86 -1.33 -18.98
N VAL A 67 1.06 -0.57 -18.23
CA VAL A 67 0.96 0.90 -18.34
C VAL A 67 2.16 1.59 -17.69
N LEU A 68 2.71 1.00 -16.62
CA LEU A 68 3.91 1.53 -15.98
C LEU A 68 5.16 1.32 -16.85
N THR A 69 5.27 0.20 -17.55
CA THR A 69 6.40 -0.07 -18.44
C THR A 69 6.43 0.80 -19.70
N SER A 70 5.29 1.38 -20.10
CA SER A 70 5.20 2.28 -21.28
C SER A 70 5.52 3.75 -20.98
N ILE A 71 5.68 4.13 -19.70
CA ILE A 71 6.06 5.49 -19.29
C ILE A 71 7.55 5.57 -18.90
N PRO A 72 8.17 6.76 -19.01
CA PRO A 72 9.56 6.98 -18.60
C PRO A 72 9.81 6.54 -17.14
N LEU A 73 11.03 6.11 -16.86
CA LEU A 73 11.41 5.56 -15.55
C LEU A 73 11.09 6.50 -14.39
N ASP A 74 11.39 7.79 -14.54
CA ASP A 74 11.15 8.80 -13.52
C ASP A 74 9.66 8.91 -13.16
N GLU A 75 8.80 9.00 -14.18
CA GLU A 75 7.35 9.04 -14.00
C GLU A 75 6.82 7.72 -13.41
N ARG A 76 7.39 6.59 -13.83
CA ARG A 76 7.07 5.26 -13.31
C ARG A 76 7.33 5.18 -11.82
N VAL A 77 8.52 5.59 -11.38
CA VAL A 77 8.93 5.56 -9.97
C VAL A 77 8.08 6.52 -9.14
N GLN A 78 7.84 7.74 -9.61
CA GLN A 78 6.96 8.69 -8.93
C GLN A 78 5.54 8.14 -8.77
N LYS A 79 4.96 7.59 -9.84
CA LYS A 79 3.60 7.03 -9.80
C LYS A 79 3.51 5.83 -8.86
N LEU A 80 4.50 4.95 -8.88
CA LEU A 80 4.58 3.81 -7.96
C LEU A 80 4.64 4.27 -6.51
N LEU A 81 5.51 5.22 -6.20
CA LEU A 81 5.71 5.77 -4.87
C LEU A 81 4.45 6.50 -4.35
N CYS A 82 3.79 7.29 -5.19
CA CYS A 82 2.65 8.11 -4.77
C CYS A 82 1.31 7.34 -4.73
N GLN A 83 1.16 6.26 -5.50
CA GLN A 83 -0.09 5.49 -5.59
C GLN A 83 -0.04 4.16 -4.83
N GLY A 84 1.15 3.71 -4.42
CA GLY A 84 1.34 2.47 -3.68
C GLY A 84 1.29 2.64 -2.15
N PRO A 85 1.76 1.64 -1.40
CA PRO A 85 1.87 1.74 0.05
C PRO A 85 2.81 2.88 0.48
N PRO A 86 2.73 3.34 1.75
CA PRO A 86 3.59 4.42 2.24
C PRO A 86 5.07 4.02 2.40
N LEU A 87 5.36 2.71 2.42
CA LEU A 87 6.68 2.11 2.61
C LEU A 87 6.87 0.97 1.60
N PHE A 88 8.09 0.87 1.06
CA PHE A 88 8.47 -0.16 0.09
C PHE A 88 9.79 -0.81 0.46
N GLN A 89 9.86 -2.14 0.33
CA GLN A 89 11.14 -2.84 0.24
C GLN A 89 11.78 -2.58 -1.11
N TYR A 90 13.12 -2.56 -1.16
CA TYR A 90 13.83 -2.33 -2.41
C TYR A 90 13.56 -3.43 -3.44
N SER A 91 13.48 -4.69 -3.01
CA SER A 91 13.15 -5.83 -3.87
C SER A 91 11.84 -5.60 -4.61
N VAL A 92 10.80 -5.09 -3.93
CA VAL A 92 9.50 -4.78 -4.52
C VAL A 92 9.61 -3.66 -5.55
N LEU A 93 10.32 -2.56 -5.25
CA LEU A 93 10.55 -1.49 -6.22
C LEU A 93 11.29 -2.00 -7.45
N LYS A 94 12.33 -2.82 -7.24
CA LYS A 94 13.17 -3.36 -8.29
C LYS A 94 12.41 -4.23 -9.29
N HIS A 95 11.35 -4.92 -8.85
CA HIS A 95 10.49 -5.72 -9.72
C HIS A 95 9.73 -4.90 -10.78
N TYR A 96 9.66 -3.57 -10.66
CA TYR A 96 9.03 -2.68 -11.66
C TYR A 96 10.02 -2.11 -12.69
N ALA A 97 11.31 -2.36 -12.48
CA ALA A 97 12.36 -2.00 -13.44
C ALA A 97 13.48 -3.08 -13.44
N PRO A 98 13.15 -4.35 -13.76
CA PRO A 98 14.14 -5.43 -13.83
C PRO A 98 15.21 -5.20 -14.90
N GLU A 99 14.91 -4.38 -15.92
CA GLU A 99 15.79 -4.08 -17.05
C GLU A 99 17.00 -3.21 -16.69
N LEU A 100 16.96 -2.50 -15.55
CA LEU A 100 18.04 -1.60 -15.15
C LEU A 100 19.08 -2.28 -14.28
N SER A 101 20.28 -1.70 -14.19
CA SER A 101 21.21 -2.06 -13.12
C SER A 101 20.65 -1.58 -11.77
N ASP A 102 21.10 -2.17 -10.66
CA ASP A 102 20.68 -1.72 -9.33
C ASP A 102 21.15 -0.29 -9.04
N GLY A 103 22.37 0.05 -9.45
CA GLY A 103 22.94 1.39 -9.27
C GLY A 103 22.18 2.48 -10.02
N ASP A 104 21.80 2.24 -11.27
CA ASP A 104 21.01 3.20 -12.05
C ASP A 104 19.61 3.36 -11.50
N PHE A 105 18.97 2.26 -11.11
CA PHE A 105 17.64 2.31 -10.53
C PHE A 105 17.66 3.04 -9.17
N LEU A 106 18.65 2.76 -8.31
CA LEU A 106 18.81 3.43 -7.02
C LEU A 106 19.10 4.91 -7.14
N ARG A 107 19.84 5.34 -8.17
CA ARG A 107 20.02 6.77 -8.48
C ARG A 107 18.69 7.48 -8.72
N VAL A 108 17.74 6.84 -9.40
CA VAL A 108 16.43 7.41 -9.66
C VAL A 108 15.53 7.37 -8.42
N VAL A 109 15.48 6.22 -7.72
CA VAL A 109 14.70 6.08 -6.47
C VAL A 109 15.10 7.15 -5.44
N GLN A 110 16.41 7.41 -5.26
CA GLN A 110 16.89 8.42 -4.32
C GLN A 110 16.49 9.86 -4.66
N GLN A 111 16.12 10.17 -5.91
CA GLN A 111 15.60 11.50 -6.26
C GLN A 111 14.20 11.72 -5.69
N TYR A 112 13.42 10.65 -5.60
CA TYR A 112 11.98 10.67 -5.31
C TYR A 112 11.59 10.08 -3.95
N ALA A 113 12.47 9.31 -3.31
CA ALA A 113 12.21 8.66 -2.03
C ALA A 113 13.31 8.95 -1.00
N TRP A 114 12.95 8.82 0.27
CA TRP A 114 13.86 8.75 1.40
C TRP A 114 13.93 7.31 1.93
N LEU A 115 15.07 6.96 2.53
CA LEU A 115 15.28 5.66 3.16
C LEU A 115 15.05 5.78 4.67
N VAL A 116 14.21 4.91 5.25
CA VAL A 116 13.98 4.80 6.69
C VAL A 116 14.00 3.32 7.07
N GLN A 117 14.95 2.91 7.92
CA GLN A 117 15.14 1.51 8.32
C GLN A 117 15.25 0.53 7.14
N GLY A 118 15.92 0.93 6.06
CA GLY A 118 16.05 0.12 4.85
C GLY A 118 14.84 0.12 3.92
N LEU A 119 13.72 0.73 4.33
CA LEU A 119 12.52 0.88 3.51
C LEU A 119 12.49 2.24 2.82
N TRP A 120 11.94 2.26 1.62
CA TRP A 120 11.78 3.46 0.80
C TRP A 120 10.40 4.07 1.02
N THR A 121 10.37 5.39 1.21
CA THR A 121 9.13 6.15 1.34
C THR A 121 9.18 7.38 0.44
N PRO A 122 8.07 7.83 -0.16
CA PRO A 122 8.08 9.01 -1.04
C PRO A 122 8.57 10.24 -0.29
N LYS A 123 9.35 11.10 -0.95
CA LYS A 123 9.70 12.42 -0.41
C LYS A 123 8.44 13.25 -0.25
N THR A 124 8.32 13.98 0.85
CA THR A 124 7.09 14.71 1.21
C THR A 124 6.65 15.71 0.15
N ARG A 125 7.61 16.38 -0.52
CA ARG A 125 7.37 17.26 -1.68
C ARG A 125 6.58 16.63 -2.84
N LEU A 126 6.58 15.30 -2.97
CA LEU A 126 5.84 14.60 -4.02
C LEU A 126 4.37 14.37 -3.67
N LEU A 127 4.05 14.36 -2.38
CA LEU A 127 2.73 13.98 -1.88
C LEU A 127 1.75 15.17 -1.83
N LYS A 128 2.22 16.40 -2.08
CA LYS A 128 1.41 17.64 -2.08
C LYS A 128 0.52 17.74 -0.82
N LEU A 129 1.11 17.48 0.34
CA LEU A 129 0.43 17.55 1.63
C LEU A 129 0.31 19.00 2.11
N ASP A 130 -0.65 19.24 3.00
CA ASP A 130 -0.76 20.52 3.70
C ASP A 130 0.42 20.71 4.67
N GLY A 131 0.87 21.96 4.87
CA GLY A 131 2.13 22.27 5.57
C GLY A 131 2.27 21.65 6.96
N PRO A 132 1.26 21.74 7.85
CA PRO A 132 1.31 21.06 9.15
C PRO A 132 1.35 19.53 9.06
N VAL A 133 0.72 18.95 8.04
CA VAL A 133 0.70 17.50 7.79
C VAL A 133 2.05 17.04 7.27
N GLU A 134 2.65 17.79 6.35
CA GLU A 134 4.02 17.59 5.85
C GLU A 134 5.04 17.60 7.02
N ALA A 135 4.98 18.60 7.90
CA ALA A 135 5.88 18.69 9.05
C ALA A 135 5.72 17.50 10.02
N SER A 136 4.47 17.10 10.29
CA SER A 136 4.16 15.96 11.17
C SER A 136 4.67 14.65 10.58
N ARG A 137 4.53 14.47 9.26
CA ARG A 137 5.02 13.31 8.53
C ARG A 137 6.55 13.18 8.62
N ASP A 138 7.26 14.26 8.34
CA ASP A 138 8.73 14.27 8.38
C ASP A 138 9.25 14.03 9.80
N TYR A 139 8.54 14.55 10.81
CA TYR A 139 8.86 14.28 12.21
C TYR A 139 8.69 12.81 12.58
N VAL A 140 7.57 12.18 12.22
CA VAL A 140 7.33 10.75 12.47
C VAL A 140 8.38 9.87 11.78
N LEU A 141 8.72 10.16 10.52
CA LEU A 141 9.77 9.42 9.82
C LEU A 141 11.16 9.61 10.45
N MET A 142 11.47 10.83 10.90
CA MET A 142 12.71 11.11 11.62
C MET A 142 12.77 10.30 12.92
N LEU A 143 11.68 10.22 13.69
CA LEU A 143 11.64 9.39 14.90
C LEU A 143 11.87 7.91 14.54
N PHE A 144 11.24 7.40 13.49
CA PHE A 144 11.49 6.03 13.03
C PHE A 144 12.90 5.81 12.47
N SER A 145 13.61 6.85 12.04
CA SER A 145 15.01 6.71 11.66
C SER A 145 15.92 6.42 12.87
N LYS A 146 15.52 6.82 14.08
CA LYS A 146 16.26 6.60 15.34
C LYS A 146 15.95 5.26 15.99
N GLY A 147 14.72 4.77 15.86
CA GLY A 147 14.29 3.52 16.48
C GLY A 147 12.98 2.98 15.90
N SER A 148 12.68 1.71 16.15
CA SER A 148 11.47 1.05 15.63
C SER A 148 10.20 1.34 16.42
N THR A 149 10.29 2.12 17.50
CA THR A 149 9.17 2.38 18.41
C THR A 149 9.17 3.82 18.86
N ILE A 150 7.98 4.41 19.03
CA ILE A 150 7.77 5.78 19.50
C ILE A 150 6.82 5.72 20.70
N LYS A 151 7.21 6.29 21.84
CA LYS A 151 6.40 6.31 23.07
C LYS A 151 5.30 7.36 23.00
N TYR A 152 4.19 7.13 23.70
CA TYR A 152 3.09 8.11 23.77
C TYR A 152 3.56 9.46 24.34
N SER A 153 4.43 9.42 25.36
CA SER A 153 5.03 10.63 25.93
C SER A 153 5.83 11.47 24.91
N GLU A 154 6.43 10.85 23.89
CA GLU A 154 7.13 11.58 22.82
C GLU A 154 6.16 12.28 21.87
N VAL A 155 4.94 11.76 21.74
CA VAL A 155 3.87 12.32 20.92
C VAL A 155 3.16 13.45 21.68
N GLU A 156 2.78 13.22 22.95
CA GLU A 156 2.18 14.21 23.84
C GLU A 156 3.08 15.47 23.98
N ALA A 157 4.40 15.29 24.04
CA ALA A 157 5.36 16.38 24.14
C ALA A 157 5.33 17.36 22.94
N THR A 158 4.70 16.97 21.82
CA THR A 158 4.58 17.82 20.63
C THR A 158 3.43 18.82 20.69
N GLY A 159 2.55 18.71 21.70
CA GLY A 159 1.48 19.65 21.98
C GLY A 159 0.53 19.85 20.79
N ARG A 160 0.57 21.02 20.15
CA ARG A 160 -0.40 21.40 19.09
C ARG A 160 -0.35 20.53 17.82
N LEU A 161 0.67 19.68 17.67
CA LEU A 161 0.82 18.78 16.54
C LEU A 161 0.45 17.32 16.86
N GLU A 162 0.07 17.03 18.10
CA GLU A 162 -0.25 15.69 18.60
C GLU A 162 -1.24 14.96 17.67
N ASP A 163 -2.43 15.51 17.44
CA ASP A 163 -3.46 14.91 16.56
C ASP A 163 -2.94 14.57 15.14
N LYS A 164 -2.08 15.45 14.59
CA LYS A 164 -1.52 15.27 13.24
C LYS A 164 -0.43 14.23 13.22
N ILE A 165 0.36 14.15 14.29
CA ILE A 165 1.40 13.13 14.47
C ILE A 165 0.74 11.77 14.69
N GLU A 166 -0.29 11.67 15.50
CA GLU A 166 -1.08 10.43 15.66
C GLU A 166 -1.67 9.99 14.33
N THR A 167 -2.26 10.91 13.57
CA THR A 167 -2.76 10.62 12.21
C THR A 167 -1.65 10.04 11.33
N MET A 168 -0.44 10.58 11.36
CA MET A 168 0.69 10.02 10.61
C MET A 168 1.18 8.68 11.17
N LEU A 169 1.14 8.48 12.48
CA LEU A 169 1.51 7.22 13.11
C LEU A 169 0.56 6.09 12.68
N THR A 170 -0.74 6.35 12.50
CA THR A 170 -1.65 5.33 11.96
C THR A 170 -1.29 4.87 10.54
N VAL A 171 -0.58 5.70 9.77
CA VAL A 171 -0.09 5.37 8.42
C VAL A 171 1.15 4.47 8.47
N PHE A 172 2.12 4.80 9.34
CA PHE A 172 3.45 4.15 9.36
C PHE A 172 3.64 3.10 10.46
N ALA A 173 2.74 3.03 11.43
CA ALA A 173 2.93 2.28 12.65
C ALA A 173 1.67 1.53 13.08
N LYS A 174 1.88 0.56 13.97
CA LYS A 174 0.83 -0.15 14.70
C LYS A 174 0.88 0.30 16.15
N GLU A 175 -0.24 0.80 16.64
CA GLU A 175 -0.42 1.15 18.03
C GLU A 175 -0.34 -0.10 18.93
N ARG A 176 0.34 0.02 20.07
CA ARG A 176 0.44 -1.03 21.10
C ARG A 176 0.10 -0.43 22.46
N PRO A 177 -1.19 -0.32 22.81
CA PRO A 177 -1.63 0.32 24.05
C PRO A 177 -1.02 -0.31 25.31
N LEU A 178 -0.83 -1.63 25.32
CA LEU A 178 -0.22 -2.34 26.47
C LEU A 178 1.25 -1.97 26.72
N LEU A 179 1.95 -1.49 25.68
CA LEU A 179 3.34 -1.04 25.76
C LEU A 179 3.46 0.50 25.72
N CYS A 180 2.30 1.16 25.68
CA CYS A 180 2.09 2.61 25.59
C CYS A 180 3.01 3.23 24.52
N ASP A 181 3.06 2.56 23.35
CA ASP A 181 3.91 2.93 22.23
C ASP A 181 3.35 2.57 20.86
N TRP A 182 3.96 3.13 19.83
CA TRP A 182 3.72 2.84 18.43
C TRP A 182 4.90 2.08 17.86
N LYS A 183 4.67 0.94 17.21
CA LYS A 183 5.72 0.17 16.55
C LYS A 183 5.66 0.36 15.05
N PHE A 184 6.81 0.56 14.42
CA PHE A 184 6.91 0.63 12.97
C PHE A 184 6.25 -0.60 12.31
N LYS A 185 5.40 -0.35 11.32
CA LYS A 185 4.48 -1.36 10.78
C LYS A 185 5.22 -2.44 9.99
N GLU A 186 6.22 -2.01 9.23
CA GLU A 186 7.01 -2.88 8.38
C GLU A 186 8.34 -3.25 9.07
N PRO A 187 8.83 -4.49 8.88
CA PRO A 187 10.13 -4.89 9.40
C PRO A 187 11.26 -4.14 8.68
N THR A 188 12.33 -3.82 9.41
CA THR A 188 13.55 -3.24 8.87
C THR A 188 14.10 -4.10 7.73
N ASP A 189 14.39 -3.49 6.58
CA ASP A 189 15.01 -4.19 5.44
C ASP A 189 16.54 -4.29 5.66
N VAL A 190 16.91 -5.25 6.51
CA VAL A 190 18.32 -5.54 6.84
C VAL A 190 19.10 -5.99 5.60
N SER A 191 18.42 -6.62 4.63
CA SER A 191 19.05 -7.08 3.39
C SER A 191 19.52 -5.89 2.56
N PHE A 192 18.68 -4.87 2.40
CA PHE A 192 19.02 -3.65 1.70
C PHE A 192 20.18 -2.91 2.38
N ILE A 193 20.10 -2.75 3.70
CA ILE A 193 21.14 -2.05 4.48
C ILE A 193 22.51 -2.71 4.32
N LYS A 194 22.56 -4.05 4.30
CA LYS A 194 23.80 -4.81 4.12
C LYS A 194 24.35 -4.72 2.69
N SER A 195 23.46 -4.76 1.69
CA SER A 195 23.87 -4.71 0.28
C SER A 195 24.27 -3.31 -0.17
N TYR A 196 23.69 -2.27 0.42
CA TYR A 196 23.90 -0.86 0.05
C TYR A 196 24.24 0.02 1.26
N PRO A 197 25.34 -0.26 1.98
CA PRO A 197 25.65 0.41 3.25
C PRO A 197 25.97 1.90 3.08
N GLU A 198 26.56 2.30 1.94
CA GLU A 198 26.90 3.70 1.69
C GLU A 198 25.65 4.58 1.54
N ILE A 199 24.63 4.10 0.80
CA ILE A 199 23.33 4.78 0.69
C ILE A 199 22.67 4.85 2.07
N ALA A 200 22.71 3.76 2.84
CA ALA A 200 22.11 3.73 4.18
C ALA A 200 22.77 4.76 5.13
N LYS A 201 24.10 4.90 5.09
CA LYS A 201 24.85 5.88 5.88
C LYS A 201 24.53 7.32 5.46
N GLU A 202 24.48 7.60 4.17
CA GLU A 202 24.15 8.93 3.65
C GLU A 202 22.74 9.36 4.09
N GLN A 203 21.76 8.47 3.97
CA GLN A 203 20.38 8.70 4.38
C GLN A 203 20.26 8.87 5.90
N ALA A 204 21.02 8.10 6.69
CA ALA A 204 21.07 8.28 8.14
C ALA A 204 21.66 9.64 8.54
N ALA A 205 22.70 10.11 7.84
CA ALA A 205 23.27 11.43 8.06
C ALA A 205 22.27 12.55 7.71
N PHE A 206 21.51 12.38 6.62
CA PHE A 206 20.42 13.30 6.25
C PHE A 206 19.36 13.39 7.36
N TRP A 207 18.88 12.27 7.90
CA TRP A 207 17.89 12.28 8.97
C TRP A 207 18.42 12.89 10.27
N LYS A 208 19.70 12.69 10.59
CA LYS A 208 20.34 13.34 11.72
C LYS A 208 20.37 14.86 11.58
N ALA A 209 20.70 15.38 10.39
CA ALA A 209 20.65 16.83 10.13
C ALA A 209 19.21 17.37 10.18
N MET A 210 18.23 16.57 9.74
CA MET A 210 16.80 16.94 9.81
C MET A 210 16.27 16.97 11.24
N ASP A 211 16.74 16.10 12.12
CA ASP A 211 16.36 16.06 13.53
C ASP A 211 16.61 17.41 14.23
N GLU A 212 17.81 17.97 14.04
CA GLU A 212 18.20 19.28 14.60
C GLU A 212 17.25 20.40 14.13
N LYS A 213 16.84 20.34 12.86
CA LYS A 213 15.93 21.31 12.23
C LYS A 213 14.46 21.15 12.64
N LEU A 214 14.00 19.92 12.86
CA LEU A 214 12.60 19.63 13.17
C LEU A 214 12.31 19.80 14.66
N THR A 215 13.20 19.31 15.52
CA THR A 215 13.05 19.45 16.98
C THR A 215 13.00 20.92 17.40
N SER A 216 13.85 21.77 16.82
CA SER A 216 13.84 23.22 17.09
C SER A 216 12.52 23.91 16.72
N LYS A 217 11.88 23.50 15.61
CA LYS A 217 10.59 24.05 15.17
C LYS A 217 9.42 23.62 16.04
N ILE A 218 9.44 22.37 16.52
CA ILE A 218 8.37 21.82 17.35
C ILE A 218 8.44 22.41 18.75
N THR A 219 9.63 22.60 19.33
CA THR A 219 9.78 23.19 20.67
C THR A 219 9.54 24.70 20.70
N GLN A 220 9.86 25.45 19.64
CA GLN A 220 9.64 26.91 19.59
C GLN A 220 8.16 27.31 19.47
N GLY A 221 7.27 26.41 19.04
CA GLY A 221 5.82 26.64 19.04
C GLY A 221 5.15 26.58 20.42
N GLY A 222 5.90 26.15 21.46
CA GLY A 222 5.43 25.97 22.84
C GLY A 222 5.76 27.12 23.80
N GLY A 223 6.06 28.32 23.28
CA GLY A 223 6.35 29.50 24.09
C GLY A 223 5.12 30.07 24.79
N GLY A 224 4.65 29.42 25.85
CA GLY A 224 3.50 29.88 26.63
C GLY A 224 3.34 29.15 27.96
N ARG A 225 4.10 29.60 28.96
CA ARG A 225 4.03 29.31 30.41
C ARG A 225 4.47 27.92 30.88
N SER A 226 5.71 27.90 31.35
CA SER A 226 6.17 27.02 32.42
C SER A 226 5.17 27.02 33.57
N ARG A 227 4.63 25.84 33.88
CA ARG A 227 4.13 25.53 35.22
C ARG A 227 4.78 24.21 35.61
N VAL A 228 5.81 24.34 36.43
CA VAL A 228 6.37 23.24 37.22
C VAL A 228 5.22 22.60 37.97
N ASP A 229 4.94 21.32 37.73
CA ASP A 229 4.23 20.46 38.69
C ASP A 229 4.52 18.98 38.43
N ASN A 230 5.37 18.43 39.30
CA ASN A 230 5.46 17.05 39.81
C ASN A 230 5.10 15.87 38.88
N LEU A 231 6.15 15.15 38.46
CA LEU A 231 6.11 13.77 38.00
C LEU A 231 5.43 12.87 39.04
N ARG A 232 4.19 12.45 38.76
CA ARG A 232 3.65 11.18 39.25
C ARG A 232 3.52 10.25 38.05
N ASN A 233 4.25 9.13 38.11
CA ASN A 233 4.11 8.01 37.19
C ASN A 233 2.63 7.60 37.12
N VAL A 234 1.99 7.83 35.98
CA VAL A 234 0.69 7.22 35.67
C VAL A 234 0.99 5.85 35.06
N ALA A 235 0.80 4.82 35.87
CA ALA A 235 0.75 3.46 35.40
C ALA A 235 -0.40 3.33 34.39
N CYS A 236 -0.09 2.93 33.15
CA CYS A 236 -1.08 2.49 32.17
C CYS A 236 -1.99 1.46 32.87
N LYS A 237 -3.27 1.80 33.03
CA LYS A 237 -4.28 0.91 33.60
C LYS A 237 -4.48 -0.25 32.63
N ASN A 238 -4.12 -1.46 33.06
CA ASN A 238 -4.51 -2.69 32.37
C ASN A 238 -6.04 -2.81 32.36
N PRO A 239 -6.70 -3.04 31.22
CA PRO A 239 -8.03 -3.60 31.22
C PRO A 239 -7.90 -5.09 31.57
N SER A 240 -8.32 -5.44 32.79
CA SER A 240 -8.51 -6.81 33.22
C SER A 240 -9.63 -7.45 32.38
N VAL A 241 -9.26 -8.21 31.36
CA VAL A 241 -10.18 -9.13 30.68
C VAL A 241 -10.16 -10.44 31.46
N ILE A 242 -11.26 -10.70 32.18
CA ILE A 242 -11.56 -11.99 32.78
C ILE A 242 -11.82 -12.96 31.62
N VAL A 243 -10.91 -13.92 31.44
CA VAL A 243 -11.13 -15.06 30.53
C VAL A 243 -11.90 -16.11 31.32
N ASN A 244 -13.18 -16.26 31.05
CA ASN A 244 -13.94 -17.43 31.46
C ASN A 244 -13.56 -18.58 30.52
N PHE A 245 -12.81 -19.56 31.04
CA PHE A 245 -12.71 -20.88 30.45
C PHE A 245 -13.93 -21.69 30.90
N GLU A 246 -14.94 -21.81 30.03
CA GLU A 246 -15.91 -22.89 30.15
C GLU A 246 -15.30 -24.14 29.50
N ILE A 247 -15.10 -25.14 30.36
CA ILE A 247 -14.65 -26.48 30.05
C ILE A 247 -15.78 -27.20 29.32
N LEU A 248 -15.53 -27.67 28.10
CA LEU A 248 -16.41 -28.61 27.41
C LEU A 248 -16.07 -30.02 27.91
N GLU A 249 -16.89 -30.56 28.81
CA GLU A 249 -17.03 -32.01 29.01
C GLU A 249 -18.38 -32.46 28.43
N MET A 250 -18.31 -33.60 27.73
CA MET A 250 -19.35 -34.38 27.03
C MET A 250 -19.67 -33.99 25.60
#